data_AF-A0A350BD42-F1
#
_entry.id   AF-A0A350BD42-F1
#
_cell.length_a   1.000
_cell.length_b   1.000
_cell.length_c   1.000
_cell.angle_alpha   90.00
_cell.angle_beta   90.00
_cell.angle_gamma   90.00
#
_symmetry.space_group_name_H-M   'P 1'
#
loop_
_entity.id
_entity.type
_entity.pdbx_description
1 polymer ?
#
loop_
_entity_poly.entity_id
_entity_poly.type
_entity_poly.pdbx_seq_one_letter_code
_entity_poly.pdbx_strand_id
1 'polypeptide(L)'
;MQMFEPYNLKRIEDKANPYSALFETIDGHRFYVEPAFYSQLLAIEEREPAQLAYIIEEMLRLVKRNERIVFTLDFMRPITRVENYIYLEIRDVVGNLKLYFVNSSNVFGKGV
;
A
#
# COMPACT_ATOMS: atom_id res chain seq x y z
N MET A 1 5.54 -3.44 13.23
CA MET A 1 4.61 -2.93 12.22
C MET A 1 3.24 -3.55 12.47
N GLN A 2 2.59 -3.15 13.57
CA GLN A 2 1.36 -3.81 14.07
C GLN A 2 0.17 -3.65 13.12
N MET A 3 0.07 -2.52 12.42
CA MET A 3 -1.06 -2.24 11.50
C MET A 3 -1.27 -3.29 10.39
N PHE A 4 -0.25 -4.10 10.09
CA PHE A 4 -0.30 -5.14 9.07
C PHE A 4 -0.64 -6.53 9.61
N GLU A 5 -0.66 -6.73 10.94
CA GLU A 5 -0.93 -8.04 11.56
C GLU A 5 -2.26 -8.69 11.13
N PRO A 6 -3.38 -7.94 10.97
CA PRO A 6 -4.66 -8.54 10.57
C PRO A 6 -4.66 -9.16 9.17
N TYR A 7 -3.66 -8.88 8.34
CA TYR A 7 -3.65 -9.21 6.91
C TYR A 7 -2.87 -10.49 6.56
N ASN A 8 -2.44 -11.28 7.57
CA ASN A 8 -1.74 -12.56 7.39
C ASN A 8 -0.53 -12.47 6.44
N LEU A 9 0.25 -11.38 6.56
CA LEU A 9 1.42 -11.15 5.73
C LEU A 9 2.66 -11.82 6.33
N LYS A 10 3.46 -12.44 5.46
CA LYS A 10 4.76 -12.97 5.85
C LYS A 10 5.81 -11.88 5.70
N ARG A 11 6.51 -11.57 6.79
CA ARG A 11 7.69 -10.69 6.75
C ARG A 11 8.89 -11.46 6.21
N ILE A 12 9.59 -10.88 5.25
CA ILE A 12 10.84 -11.42 4.68
C ILE A 12 11.99 -10.47 5.04
N GLU A 13 13.13 -11.04 5.41
CA GLU A 13 14.37 -10.29 5.57
C GLU A 13 15.04 -10.11 4.21
N ASP A 14 15.27 -8.87 3.80
CA ASP A 14 16.07 -8.54 2.63
C ASP A 14 17.29 -7.71 3.05
N LYS A 15 18.48 -8.33 2.95
CA LYS A 15 19.75 -7.71 3.31
C LYS A 15 20.18 -6.62 2.33
N ALA A 16 19.67 -6.63 1.10
CA ALA A 16 19.97 -5.58 0.12
C ALA A 16 19.19 -4.29 0.41
N ASN A 17 18.01 -4.39 1.05
CA ASN A 17 17.16 -3.26 1.42
C ASN A 17 16.86 -3.29 2.93
N PRO A 18 17.87 -3.15 3.80
CA PRO A 18 17.75 -3.41 5.24
C PRO A 18 16.82 -2.43 5.97
N TYR A 19 16.57 -1.26 5.38
CA TYR A 19 15.70 -0.24 5.95
C TYR A 19 14.23 -0.41 5.54
N SER A 20 13.96 -1.20 4.51
CA SER A 20 12.62 -1.37 3.97
C SER A 20 11.99 -2.67 4.44
N ALA A 21 10.69 -2.63 4.65
CA ALA A 21 9.94 -3.79 5.09
C ALA A 21 9.42 -4.59 3.89
N LEU A 22 9.99 -5.77 3.62
CA LEU A 22 9.49 -6.67 2.60
C LEU A 22 8.41 -7.61 3.15
N PHE A 23 7.22 -7.55 2.57
CA PHE A 23 6.11 -8.44 2.89
C PHE A 23 5.75 -9.32 1.69
N GLU A 24 5.27 -10.52 1.99
CA GLU A 24 4.70 -11.47 1.04
C GLU A 24 3.27 -11.81 1.47
N THR A 25 2.33 -11.68 0.53
CA THR A 25 0.92 -12.06 0.71
C THR A 25 0.76 -13.58 0.64
N ILE A 26 -0.38 -14.10 1.12
CA ILE A 26 -0.74 -15.53 0.98
C ILE A 26 -0.72 -16.03 -0.47
N ASP A 27 -1.02 -15.14 -1.42
CA ASP A 27 -1.06 -15.43 -2.86
C ASP A 27 0.34 -15.35 -3.53
N GLY A 28 1.39 -15.08 -2.75
CA GLY A 28 2.78 -15.01 -3.22
C GLY A 28 3.23 -13.66 -3.77
N HIS A 29 2.35 -12.65 -3.83
CA HIS A 29 2.73 -11.29 -4.22
C HIS A 29 3.60 -10.61 -3.17
N ARG A 30 4.49 -9.72 -3.60
CA ARG A 30 5.48 -9.07 -2.72
C ARG A 30 5.43 -7.56 -2.81
N PHE A 31 5.68 -6.91 -1.68
CA PHE A 31 5.80 -5.47 -1.65
C PHE A 31 6.74 -4.98 -0.54
N TYR A 32 7.37 -3.85 -0.81
CA TYR A 32 8.15 -3.12 0.18
C TYR A 32 7.33 -1.98 0.77
N VAL A 33 7.53 -1.71 2.05
CA VAL A 33 7.08 -0.48 2.70
C VAL A 33 8.32 0.22 3.26
N GLU A 34 8.58 1.42 2.77
CA GLU A 34 9.66 2.25 3.28
C GLU A 34 9.31 2.91 4.61
N PRO A 35 10.30 3.24 5.47
CA PRO A 35 10.06 3.89 6.75
C PRO A 35 9.27 5.19 6.62
N ALA A 36 9.59 6.02 5.62
CA ALA A 36 8.94 7.30 5.43
C ALA A 36 7.45 7.15 5.05
N PHE A 37 7.13 6.16 4.19
CA PHE A 37 5.74 5.82 3.88
C PHE A 37 5.02 5.27 5.12
N TYR A 38 5.68 4.40 5.89
CA TYR A 38 5.12 3.85 7.13
C TYR A 38 4.82 4.94 8.16
N SER A 39 5.68 5.96 8.29
CA SER A 39 5.41 7.12 9.15
C SER A 39 4.17 7.90 8.73
N GLN A 40 3.85 7.96 7.43
CA GLN A 40 2.59 8.54 6.96
C GLN A 40 1.38 7.69 7.38
N LEU A 41 1.50 6.36 7.31
CA LEU A 41 0.44 5.47 7.80
C LEU A 41 0.20 5.61 9.30
N LEU A 42 1.24 5.73 10.11
CA LEU A 42 1.12 5.99 11.55
C LEU A 42 0.40 7.32 11.83
N ALA A 43 0.76 8.38 11.11
CA ALA A 43 0.08 9.67 11.25
C ALA A 43 -1.41 9.61 10.86
N ILE A 44 -1.77 8.73 9.92
CA ILE A 44 -3.17 8.47 9.53
C ILE A 44 -3.87 7.62 10.61
N GLU A 45 -3.22 6.60 11.15
CA GLU A 45 -3.73 5.78 12.25
C GLU A 45 -4.14 6.62 13.46
N GLU A 46 -3.30 7.59 13.83
CA GLU A 46 -3.54 8.49 14.96
C GLU A 46 -4.72 9.45 14.73
N ARG A 47 -4.95 9.88 13.49
CA ARG A 47 -5.96 10.90 13.17
C ARG A 47 -7.30 10.31 12.74
N GLU A 48 -7.26 9.25 11.94
CA GLU A 48 -8.37 8.70 11.16
C GLU A 48 -8.21 7.16 11.07
N PRO A 49 -8.28 6.41 12.19
CA PRO A 49 -7.99 4.97 12.21
C PRO A 49 -8.92 4.15 11.30
N ALA A 50 -10.17 4.61 11.10
CA ALA A 50 -11.10 3.98 10.17
C ALA A 50 -10.61 4.09 8.71
N GLN A 51 -9.93 5.19 8.34
CA GLN A 51 -9.40 5.38 6.98
C GLN A 51 -8.17 4.51 6.72
N LEU A 52 -7.38 4.22 7.75
CA LEU A 52 -6.19 3.38 7.63
C LEU A 52 -6.53 2.00 7.05
N ALA A 53 -7.61 1.37 7.51
CA ALA A 53 -8.04 0.08 7.01
C ALA A 53 -8.29 0.10 5.50
N TYR A 54 -9.06 1.09 5.01
CA TYR A 54 -9.32 1.24 3.57
C TYR A 54 -8.04 1.48 2.75
N ILE A 55 -7.07 2.21 3.30
CA ILE A 55 -5.78 2.45 2.64
C ILE A 55 -4.98 1.16 2.54
N ILE A 56 -4.88 0.38 3.63
CA ILE A 56 -4.14 -0.88 3.61
C ILE A 56 -4.81 -1.89 2.67
N GLU A 57 -6.14 -1.97 2.65
CA GLU A 57 -6.87 -2.80 1.70
C GLU A 57 -6.59 -2.40 0.25
N GLU A 58 -6.54 -1.10 -0.04
CA GLU A 58 -6.19 -0.60 -1.37
C GLU A 58 -4.73 -0.91 -1.73
N MET A 59 -3.79 -0.78 -0.78
CA MET A 59 -2.41 -1.22 -0.97
C MET A 59 -2.34 -2.70 -1.39
N LEU A 60 -3.04 -3.58 -0.66
CA LEU A 60 -3.04 -5.02 -0.96
C LEU A 60 -3.71 -5.32 -2.30
N ARG A 61 -4.77 -4.60 -2.65
CA ARG A 61 -5.43 -4.69 -3.97
C ARG A 61 -4.47 -4.30 -5.09
N LEU A 62 -3.71 -3.21 -4.92
CA LEU A 62 -2.70 -2.77 -5.88
C LEU A 62 -1.58 -3.81 -6.03
N VAL A 63 -1.11 -4.39 -4.92
CA VAL A 63 -0.08 -5.44 -4.90
C VAL A 63 -0.55 -6.66 -5.68
N LYS A 64 -1.80 -7.10 -5.47
CA LYS A 64 -2.39 -8.23 -6.21
C LYS A 64 -2.47 -7.97 -7.72
N ARG A 65 -2.72 -6.72 -8.12
CA ARG A 65 -2.82 -6.33 -9.54
C ARG A 65 -1.47 -6.20 -10.25
N ASN A 66 -0.44 -5.74 -9.55
CA ASN A 66 0.82 -5.33 -10.16
C ASN A 66 2.02 -6.22 -9.76
N GLU A 67 1.77 -7.26 -8.96
CA GLU A 67 2.69 -8.29 -8.43
C GLU A 67 3.84 -7.79 -7.54
N ARG A 68 4.43 -6.62 -7.82
CA ARG A 68 5.65 -6.09 -7.19
C ARG A 68 5.60 -4.56 -7.02
N ILE A 69 5.42 -4.10 -5.78
CA ILE A 69 5.30 -2.68 -5.45
C ILE A 69 6.29 -2.26 -4.36
N VAL A 70 6.84 -1.06 -4.47
CA VAL A 70 7.50 -0.34 -3.38
C VAL A 70 6.62 0.84 -2.98
N PHE A 71 6.13 0.82 -1.75
CA PHE A 71 5.45 1.97 -1.16
C PHE A 71 6.48 2.92 -0.54
N THR A 72 6.59 4.12 -1.09
CA THR A 72 7.63 5.11 -0.79
C THR A 72 7.03 6.51 -0.59
N LEU A 73 7.73 7.39 0.13
CA LEU A 73 7.33 8.79 0.26
C LEU A 73 7.59 9.58 -1.03
N ASP A 74 8.68 9.26 -1.73
CA ASP A 74 9.16 9.99 -2.91
C ASP A 74 9.67 9.00 -3.96
N PHE A 75 8.87 8.77 -5.01
CA PHE A 75 9.25 7.83 -6.08
C PHE A 75 10.45 8.30 -6.89
N MET A 76 10.80 9.60 -6.85
CA MET A 76 11.99 10.14 -7.53
C MET A 76 13.27 9.85 -6.74
N ARG A 77 13.14 9.61 -5.42
CA ARG A 77 14.26 9.37 -4.51
C ARG A 77 13.96 8.22 -3.54
N PRO A 78 13.64 7.01 -4.04
CA PRO A 78 13.34 5.88 -3.18
C PRO A 78 14.61 5.41 -2.46
N ILE A 79 14.45 4.93 -1.23
CA ILE A 79 15.56 4.31 -0.50
C ILE A 79 15.72 2.83 -0.89
N THR A 80 14.63 2.19 -1.30
CA THR A 80 14.59 0.79 -1.76
C THR A 80 15.03 0.74 -3.22
N ARG A 81 16.07 -0.05 -3.51
CA ARG A 81 16.60 -0.21 -4.86
C ARG A 81 16.37 -1.66 -5.30
N VAL A 82 15.34 -1.85 -6.10
CA VAL A 82 14.94 -3.16 -6.63
C VAL A 82 14.51 -3.03 -8.07
N GLU A 83 14.90 -3.98 -8.90
CA GLU A 83 14.51 -4.02 -10.31
C GLU A 83 13.11 -4.62 -10.47
N ASN A 84 12.38 -4.15 -11.48
CA ASN A 84 11.05 -4.67 -11.85
C ASN A 84 9.98 -4.48 -10.75
N TYR A 85 10.06 -3.38 -10.00
CA TYR A 85 9.02 -2.95 -9.07
C TYR A 85 8.44 -1.60 -9.51
N ILE A 86 7.17 -1.39 -9.22
CA ILE A 86 6.52 -0.09 -9.37
C ILE A 86 6.61 0.65 -8.03
N TYR A 87 6.95 1.94 -8.10
CA TYR A 87 7.06 2.80 -6.94
C TYR A 87 5.78 3.62 -6.81
N LEU A 88 5.09 3.49 -5.68
CA LEU A 88 3.85 4.20 -5.40
C LEU A 88 3.97 5.02 -4.13
N GLU A 89 3.43 6.24 -4.18
CA GLU A 89 3.31 7.12 -3.02
C GLU A 89 1.90 7.06 -2.43
N ILE A 90 1.71 7.61 -1.23
CA ILE A 90 0.43 7.59 -0.52
C ILE A 90 -0.69 8.23 -1.36
N ARG A 91 -0.36 9.26 -2.17
CA ARG A 91 -1.31 9.93 -3.06
C ARG A 91 -1.83 9.05 -4.18
N ASP A 92 -1.03 8.08 -4.64
CA ASP A 92 -1.42 7.15 -5.69
C ASP A 92 -2.41 6.12 -5.14
N VAL A 93 -2.16 5.64 -3.91
CA VAL A 93 -3.07 4.74 -3.18
C VAL A 93 -4.41 5.42 -2.91
N VAL A 94 -4.37 6.62 -2.31
CA VAL A 94 -5.60 7.39 -1.99
C VAL A 94 -6.32 7.86 -3.25
N GLY A 95 -5.57 8.22 -4.29
CA GLY A 95 -6.13 8.60 -5.59
C GLY A 95 -6.93 7.46 -6.23
N ASN A 96 -6.40 6.23 -6.21
CA ASN A 96 -7.10 5.06 -6.73
C ASN A 96 -8.38 4.74 -5.92
N LEU A 97 -8.30 4.89 -4.59
CA LEU A 97 -9.45 4.72 -3.71
C LEU A 97 -10.58 5.71 -4.04
N LYS A 98 -10.27 6.99 -4.29
CA LYS A 98 -11.26 8.00 -4.71
C LYS A 98 -11.91 7.64 -6.04
N LEU A 99 -11.13 7.19 -7.03
CA LEU A 99 -11.67 6.76 -8.33
C LEU A 99 -12.62 5.57 -8.16
N TYR A 100 -12.28 4.63 -7.27
CA TYR A 100 -13.15 3.49 -6.97
C TYR A 100 -14.47 3.93 -6.32
N PHE A 101 -14.43 4.84 -5.32
CA PHE A 101 -15.64 5.36 -4.70
C PHE A 101 -16.53 6.12 -5.69
N VAL A 102 -15.95 7.00 -6.53
CA VAL A 102 -16.70 7.73 -7.58
C VAL A 102 -17.38 6.78 -8.56
N ASN A 103 -16.66 5.74 -9.01
CA ASN A 103 -17.24 4.73 -9.89
C ASN A 103 -18.36 3.96 -9.19
N SER A 104 -18.16 3.56 -7.93
CA SER A 104 -19.15 2.80 -7.15
C SER A 104 -20.42 3.60 -6.88
N SER A 105 -20.31 4.91 -6.62
CA SER A 105 -21.46 5.81 -6.44
C SER A 105 -22.28 5.98 -7.72
N ASN A 106 -21.65 5.90 -8.90
CA ASN A 106 -22.35 5.99 -10.19
C ASN A 106 -23.12 4.72 -10.58
N VAL A 107 -22.94 3.60 -9.88
CA VAL A 107 -23.67 2.35 -10.17
C VAL A 107 -25.06 2.32 -9.51
N PHE A 108 -25.32 3.17 -8.50
CA PHE A 108 -26.63 3.25 -7.82
C PHE A 108 -27.58 4.31 -8.39
N GLY A 109 -27.24 4.91 -9.54
CA GLY A 109 -27.96 6.04 -10.15
C GLY A 109 -28.61 5.75 -11.50
N LYS A 110 -29.24 4.58 -11.69
CA LYS A 110 -30.27 4.38 -12.73
C LYS A 110 -31.34 3.40 -12.27
N GLY A 111 -32.35 3.96 -11.62
CA GLY A 111 -33.69 3.38 -11.49
C GLY A 111 -34.67 4.53 -11.58
N VAL A 112 -35.37 4.60 -12.70
CA VAL A 112 -36.50 5.50 -12.97
C VAL A 112 -37.62 5.21 -11.98
#